data_AF-A0A3S1AIS1-F1
#
_entry.id   AF-A0A3S1AIS1-F1
#
_cell.length_a   1.000
_cell.length_b   1.000
_cell.length_c   1.000
_cell.angle_alpha   90.00
_cell.angle_beta   90.00
_cell.angle_gamma   90.00
#
_symmetry.space_group_name_H-M   'P 1'
#
loop_
_entity.id
_entity.type
_entity.pdbx_description
1 polymer ?
#
loop_
_entity_poly.entity_id
_entity_poly.type
_entity_poly.pdbx_seq_one_letter_code
_entity_poly.pdbx_strand_id
1 'polypeptide(L)'
;MWSVATEWQLYFLFPFLLPIWRRFGLLSVVFAAFIVGILPFYILNDFSMASSSWFIGLFTLGMAAAEIGFSQKPKLISLRNSLPWGNLAIILTPIAFVTEWKKLGLPIWIGQSFFGIVSACLFIYCTRFVIEGKKLPHVLSILEHPWAVALGAFSYSLYLTHGLVITITRYLLFGLNITPFMFAAASYLIGILASLVFAYWFYLIFEKPFISSSSSSR
;
A
#
# COMPACT_ATOMS: atom_id res chain seq x y z
N MET A 1 -10.81 -3.02 -12.65
CA MET A 1 -11.94 -2.83 -11.70
C MET A 1 -11.86 -3.77 -10.49
N TRP A 2 -10.68 -4.24 -10.08
CA TRP A 2 -10.59 -5.49 -9.30
C TRP A 2 -10.25 -5.31 -7.81
N SER A 3 -9.93 -4.11 -7.36
CA SER A 3 -9.44 -3.89 -5.98
C SER A 3 -10.32 -2.96 -5.12
N VAL A 4 -11.14 -2.08 -5.71
CA VAL A 4 -12.19 -1.35 -4.94
C VAL A 4 -13.21 -2.33 -4.34
N ALA A 5 -13.58 -3.36 -5.11
CA ALA A 5 -14.43 -4.44 -4.65
C ALA A 5 -13.74 -5.41 -3.68
N THR A 6 -12.43 -5.30 -3.44
CA THR A 6 -11.76 -6.01 -2.35
C THR A 6 -11.51 -5.10 -1.15
N GLU A 7 -11.48 -3.78 -1.31
CA GLU A 7 -11.28 -2.84 -0.21
C GLU A 7 -12.52 -2.61 0.67
N TRP A 8 -13.75 -2.89 0.19
CA TRP A 8 -14.97 -2.76 1.02
C TRP A 8 -14.87 -3.58 2.32
N GLN A 9 -14.16 -4.72 2.28
CA GLN A 9 -13.97 -5.57 3.45
C GLN A 9 -13.22 -4.85 4.56
N LEU A 10 -12.28 -3.94 4.24
CA LEU A 10 -11.57 -3.14 5.23
C LEU A 10 -12.53 -2.18 5.93
N TYR A 11 -13.33 -1.43 5.16
CA TYR A 11 -14.30 -0.48 5.70
C TYR A 11 -15.37 -1.18 6.55
N PHE A 12 -15.80 -2.36 6.12
CA PHE A 12 -16.81 -3.14 6.83
C PHE A 12 -16.26 -3.78 8.11
N LEU A 13 -15.03 -4.31 8.09
CA LEU A 13 -14.44 -5.01 9.23
C LEU A 13 -13.80 -4.07 10.26
N PHE A 14 -13.38 -2.88 9.85
CA PHE A 14 -12.70 -1.92 10.72
C PHE A 14 -13.47 -1.60 12.02
N PRO A 15 -14.80 -1.34 12.01
CA PRO A 15 -15.57 -1.14 13.24
C PRO A 15 -15.48 -2.30 14.25
N PHE A 16 -15.33 -3.54 13.77
CA PHE A 16 -15.22 -4.73 14.62
C PHE A 16 -13.80 -4.95 15.17
N LEU A 17 -12.78 -4.38 14.53
CA LEU A 17 -11.40 -4.39 15.02
C LEU A 17 -11.18 -3.38 16.15
N LEU A 18 -11.97 -2.30 16.21
CA LEU A 18 -11.85 -1.25 17.23
C LEU A 18 -12.05 -1.77 18.68
N PRO A 19 -13.07 -2.58 19.00
CA PRO A 19 -13.20 -3.16 20.34
C PRO A 19 -11.99 -3.99 20.75
N ILE A 20 -11.43 -4.79 19.83
CA ILE A 20 -10.23 -5.59 20.07
C ILE A 20 -9.06 -4.67 20.39
N TRP A 21 -8.90 -3.59 19.61
CA TRP A 21 -7.85 -2.60 19.83
C TRP A 21 -7.94 -1.97 21.22
N ARG A 22 -9.13 -1.50 21.57
CA ARG A 22 -9.37 -0.77 22.82
C ARG A 22 -9.18 -1.65 24.05
N ARG A 23 -9.50 -2.94 23.96
CA ARG A 23 -9.42 -3.88 25.09
C ARG A 23 -8.08 -4.58 25.23
N PHE A 24 -7.49 -5.03 24.12
CA PHE A 24 -6.32 -5.92 24.14
C PHE A 24 -5.05 -5.28 23.56
N GLY A 25 -5.18 -4.12 22.90
CA GLY A 25 -4.06 -3.36 22.37
C GLY A 25 -3.72 -3.66 20.92
N LEU A 26 -2.63 -3.05 20.46
CA LEU A 26 -2.28 -2.94 19.05
C LEU A 26 -1.87 -4.28 18.41
N LEU A 27 -1.04 -5.07 19.11
CA LEU A 27 -0.59 -6.37 18.61
C LEU A 27 -1.76 -7.34 18.45
N SER A 28 -2.69 -7.36 19.40
CA SER A 28 -3.87 -8.24 19.34
C SER A 28 -4.74 -7.97 18.13
N VAL A 29 -4.89 -6.71 17.72
CA VAL A 29 -5.61 -6.36 16.49
C VAL A 29 -4.89 -6.85 15.25
N VAL A 30 -3.57 -6.66 15.18
CA VAL A 30 -2.77 -7.12 14.03
C VAL A 30 -2.89 -8.63 13.88
N PHE A 31 -2.70 -9.38 14.98
CA PHE A 31 -2.87 -10.83 14.97
C PHE A 31 -4.29 -11.26 14.59
N ALA A 32 -5.31 -10.67 15.20
CA ALA A 32 -6.70 -10.98 14.87
C ALA A 32 -7.02 -10.70 13.39
N ALA A 33 -6.54 -9.58 12.85
CA ALA A 33 -6.73 -9.19 11.47
C ALA A 33 -6.01 -10.12 10.48
N PHE A 34 -4.80 -10.58 10.79
CA PHE A 34 -4.12 -11.61 9.99
C PHE A 34 -4.87 -12.95 10.04
N ILE A 35 -5.36 -13.37 11.21
CA ILE A 35 -6.17 -14.59 11.32
C ILE A 35 -7.43 -14.45 10.46
N VAL A 36 -8.19 -13.37 10.61
CA VAL A 36 -9.42 -13.14 9.83
C VAL A 36 -9.14 -13.01 8.34
N GLY A 37 -8.02 -12.40 7.94
CA GLY A 37 -7.64 -12.24 6.55
C GLY A 37 -7.10 -13.50 5.87
N ILE A 38 -6.42 -14.36 6.62
CA ILE A 38 -5.80 -15.60 6.12
C ILE A 38 -6.75 -16.79 6.22
N LEU A 39 -7.62 -16.85 7.23
CA LEU A 39 -8.50 -18.00 7.45
C LEU A 39 -9.38 -18.35 6.23
N PRO A 40 -9.99 -17.38 5.50
CA PRO A 40 -10.72 -17.66 4.26
C PRO A 40 -9.84 -18.32 3.19
N PHE A 41 -8.54 -18.06 3.18
CA PHE A 41 -7.59 -18.67 2.24
C PHE A 41 -7.51 -20.19 2.37
N TYR A 42 -7.53 -20.69 3.61
CA TYR A 42 -7.44 -22.12 3.87
C TYR A 42 -8.79 -22.84 3.89
N ILE A 43 -9.88 -22.12 4.22
CA ILE A 43 -11.22 -22.74 4.32
C ILE A 43 -11.94 -22.72 2.97
N LEU A 44 -11.82 -21.63 2.20
CA LEU A 44 -12.62 -21.39 1.00
C LEU A 44 -11.82 -21.53 -0.31
N ASN A 45 -10.56 -22.01 -0.23
CA ASN A 45 -9.60 -22.20 -1.33
C ASN A 45 -9.67 -21.07 -2.39
N ASP A 46 -10.49 -21.23 -3.43
CA ASP A 46 -10.60 -20.36 -4.60
C ASP A 46 -11.21 -18.96 -4.33
N PHE A 47 -12.07 -18.79 -3.32
CA PHE A 47 -12.72 -17.49 -3.06
C PHE A 47 -11.74 -16.43 -2.53
N SER A 48 -10.67 -16.87 -1.89
CA SER A 48 -9.73 -16.02 -1.16
C SER A 48 -8.72 -15.28 -2.05
N MET A 49 -8.32 -15.89 -3.17
CA MET A 49 -7.48 -15.23 -4.18
C MET A 49 -8.23 -14.09 -4.84
N ALA A 50 -9.53 -14.25 -5.06
CA ALA A 50 -10.39 -13.22 -5.63
C ALA A 50 -10.63 -12.05 -4.65
N SER A 51 -10.66 -12.30 -3.33
CA SER A 51 -10.93 -11.28 -2.32
C SER A 51 -9.69 -10.61 -1.72
N SER A 52 -8.50 -11.19 -1.90
CA SER A 52 -7.24 -10.70 -1.31
C SER A 52 -7.33 -10.36 0.19
N SER A 53 -8.03 -11.19 0.96
CA SER A 53 -8.45 -10.87 2.33
C SER A 53 -7.31 -10.66 3.33
N TRP A 54 -6.10 -11.15 3.06
CA TRP A 54 -4.93 -10.89 3.91
C TRP A 54 -4.53 -9.40 3.96
N PHE A 55 -5.03 -8.55 3.04
CA PHE A 55 -4.88 -7.10 3.14
C PHE A 55 -5.49 -6.52 4.43
N ILE A 56 -6.43 -7.21 5.08
CA ILE A 56 -6.94 -6.81 6.41
C ILE A 56 -5.80 -6.80 7.43
N GLY A 57 -4.95 -7.84 7.42
CA GLY A 57 -3.74 -7.91 8.25
C GLY A 57 -2.77 -6.77 7.90
N LEU A 58 -2.47 -6.58 6.62
CA LEU A 58 -1.55 -5.53 6.16
C LEU A 58 -2.04 -4.11 6.50
N PHE A 59 -3.34 -3.86 6.40
CA PHE A 59 -3.96 -2.61 6.81
C PHE A 59 -3.73 -2.35 8.30
N THR A 60 -4.00 -3.33 9.16
CA THR A 60 -3.78 -3.16 10.60
C THR A 60 -2.30 -3.06 10.98
N LEU A 61 -1.41 -3.65 10.19
CA LEU A 61 0.03 -3.47 10.33
C LEU A 61 0.46 -2.04 9.99
N GLY A 62 -0.11 -1.43 8.94
CA GLY A 62 0.07 -0.02 8.63
C GLY A 62 -0.49 0.89 9.73
N MET A 63 -1.68 0.59 10.25
CA MET A 63 -2.26 1.28 11.42
C MET A 63 -1.34 1.19 12.64
N ALA A 64 -0.75 0.02 12.89
CA ALA A 64 0.19 -0.18 13.97
C ALA A 64 1.48 0.63 13.78
N ALA A 65 2.02 0.65 12.57
CA ALA A 65 3.18 1.47 12.24
C ALA A 65 2.91 2.97 12.45
N ALA A 66 1.72 3.45 12.10
CA ALA A 66 1.30 4.83 12.33
C ALA A 66 1.16 5.17 13.81
N GLU A 67 0.51 4.31 14.59
CA GLU A 67 0.37 4.50 16.05
C GLU A 67 1.75 4.45 16.74
N ILE A 68 2.66 3.54 16.35
CA ILE A 68 4.03 3.52 16.89
C ILE A 68 4.80 4.78 16.48
N GLY A 69 4.67 5.20 15.22
CA GLY A 69 5.36 6.35 14.67
C GLY A 69 4.97 7.65 15.37
N PHE A 70 3.68 7.94 15.48
CA PHE A 70 3.17 9.26 15.91
C PHE A 70 2.67 9.35 17.36
N SER A 71 2.53 8.23 18.09
CA SER A 71 1.96 8.28 19.44
C SER A 71 2.87 8.97 20.46
N GLN A 72 2.23 9.63 21.43
CA GLN A 72 2.87 10.25 22.59
C GLN A 72 2.88 9.33 23.83
N LYS A 73 2.36 8.09 23.70
CA LYS A 73 2.32 7.13 24.81
C LYS A 73 3.75 6.65 25.14
N PRO A 74 4.19 6.68 26.42
CA PRO A 74 5.56 6.32 26.80
C PRO A 74 6.01 4.93 26.31
N LYS A 75 5.11 3.93 26.36
CA LYS A 75 5.38 2.56 25.88
C LYS A 75 5.70 2.51 24.38
N LEU A 76 4.96 3.28 23.57
CA LEU A 76 5.13 3.28 22.11
C LEU A 76 6.32 4.15 21.69
N ILE A 77 6.60 5.24 22.41
CA ILE A 77 7.84 6.01 22.25
C ILE A 77 9.06 5.11 22.52
N SER A 78 9.02 4.33 23.61
CA SER A 78 10.08 3.37 23.93
C SER A 78 10.26 2.36 22.80
N LEU A 79 9.18 1.77 22.29
CA LEU A 79 9.22 0.82 21.17
C LEU A 79 9.77 1.45 19.87
N ARG A 80 9.38 2.69 19.55
CA ARG A 80 9.89 3.46 18.41
C ARG A 80 11.40 3.69 18.52
N ASN A 81 11.91 3.93 19.73
CA ASN A 81 13.31 4.30 19.95
C ASN A 81 14.23 3.11 20.25
N SER A 82 13.69 1.99 20.75
CA SER A 82 14.47 0.82 21.18
C SER A 82 14.87 -0.09 20.03
N LEU A 83 14.04 -0.17 18.98
CA LEU A 83 14.29 -1.05 17.85
C LEU A 83 14.98 -0.31 16.68
N PRO A 84 15.96 -0.94 16.01
CA PRO A 84 16.64 -0.36 14.86
C PRO A 84 15.79 -0.53 13.59
N TRP A 85 14.65 0.15 13.52
CA TRP A 85 13.64 0.02 12.45
C TRP A 85 14.20 0.12 11.03
N GLY A 86 15.17 1.02 10.80
CA GLY A 86 15.84 1.15 9.50
C GLY A 86 16.65 -0.10 9.12
N ASN A 87 17.40 -0.67 10.05
CA ASN A 87 18.17 -1.90 9.81
C ASN A 87 17.23 -3.09 9.60
N LEU A 88 16.13 -3.16 10.36
CA LEU A 88 15.10 -4.18 10.17
C LEU A 88 14.50 -4.10 8.76
N ALA A 89 14.18 -2.90 8.28
CA ALA A 89 13.68 -2.73 6.91
C ALA A 89 14.70 -3.23 5.87
N ILE A 90 15.99 -2.89 6.02
CA ILE A 90 17.05 -3.34 5.11
C ILE A 90 17.19 -4.87 5.13
N ILE A 91 17.25 -5.48 6.31
CA ILE A 91 17.44 -6.94 6.47
C ILE A 91 16.23 -7.72 5.95
N LEU A 92 15.02 -7.22 6.18
CA LEU A 92 13.79 -7.89 5.77
C LEU A 92 13.50 -7.72 4.27
N THR A 93 14.09 -6.73 3.60
CA THR A 93 13.85 -6.47 2.17
C THR A 93 14.26 -7.66 1.28
N PRO A 94 15.48 -8.22 1.38
CA PRO A 94 15.84 -9.44 0.63
C PRO A 94 14.88 -10.61 0.90
N ILE A 95 14.43 -10.77 2.15
CA ILE A 95 13.49 -11.84 2.51
C ILE A 95 12.14 -11.63 1.80
N ALA A 96 11.66 -10.38 1.76
CA ALA A 96 10.44 -10.04 1.02
C ALA A 96 10.56 -10.36 -0.49
N PHE A 97 11.68 -10.02 -1.12
CA PHE A 97 11.93 -10.34 -2.52
C PHE A 97 12.07 -11.85 -2.78
N VAL A 98 12.78 -12.56 -1.91
CA VAL A 98 12.93 -14.02 -2.02
C VAL A 98 11.58 -14.69 -1.88
N THR A 99 10.73 -14.28 -0.93
CA THR A 99 9.43 -14.90 -0.68
C THR A 99 8.39 -14.66 -1.78
N GLU A 100 8.49 -13.57 -2.54
CA GLU A 100 7.70 -13.34 -3.76
C GLU A 100 8.19 -14.14 -4.98
N TRP A 101 9.34 -14.82 -4.87
CA TRP A 101 9.91 -15.56 -5.98
C TRP A 101 9.05 -16.79 -6.29
N LYS A 102 8.31 -16.76 -7.41
CA LYS A 102 7.35 -17.81 -7.82
C LYS A 102 7.90 -19.25 -7.76
N LYS A 103 9.20 -19.45 -8.03
CA LYS A 103 9.84 -20.78 -7.93
C LYS A 103 9.80 -21.40 -6.53
N LEU A 104 9.61 -20.61 -5.47
CA LEU A 104 9.48 -21.14 -4.11
C LEU A 104 8.12 -21.79 -3.83
N GLY A 105 7.11 -21.56 -4.69
CA GLY A 105 5.77 -22.12 -4.50
C GLY A 105 5.05 -21.64 -3.23
N LEU A 106 5.50 -20.54 -2.64
CA LEU A 106 4.86 -19.97 -1.45
C LEU A 106 3.52 -19.31 -1.81
N PRO A 107 2.51 -19.40 -0.92
CA PRO A 107 1.31 -18.58 -1.02
C PRO A 107 1.62 -17.09 -1.13
N ILE A 108 0.94 -16.39 -2.03
CA ILE A 108 1.18 -14.96 -2.33
C ILE A 108 1.07 -14.05 -1.09
N TRP A 109 0.21 -14.41 -0.13
CA TRP A 109 0.04 -13.63 1.09
C TRP A 109 1.32 -13.58 1.94
N ILE A 110 2.22 -14.56 1.83
CA ILE A 110 3.47 -14.62 2.61
C ILE A 110 4.41 -13.51 2.16
N GLY A 111 4.71 -13.44 0.85
CA GLY A 111 5.61 -12.42 0.32
C GLY A 111 5.07 -11.01 0.55
N GLN A 112 3.77 -10.81 0.31
CA GLN A 112 3.10 -9.54 0.58
C GLN A 112 3.11 -9.16 2.06
N SER A 113 3.06 -10.14 2.97
CA SER A 113 3.20 -9.90 4.41
C SER A 113 4.60 -9.43 4.77
N PHE A 114 5.65 -10.02 4.20
CA PHE A 114 7.01 -9.52 4.40
C PHE A 114 7.19 -8.10 3.84
N PHE A 115 6.64 -7.80 2.66
CA PHE A 115 6.62 -6.44 2.13
C PHE A 115 5.86 -5.47 3.04
N GLY A 116 4.74 -5.90 3.64
CA GLY A 116 4.01 -5.12 4.65
C GLY A 116 4.86 -4.82 5.88
N ILE A 117 5.60 -5.81 6.39
CA ILE A 117 6.50 -5.62 7.55
C ILE A 117 7.65 -4.67 7.19
N VAL A 118 8.30 -4.86 6.03
CA VAL A 118 9.33 -3.95 5.53
C VAL A 118 8.80 -2.52 5.45
N SER A 119 7.61 -2.34 4.87
CA SER A 119 6.97 -1.03 4.73
C SER A 119 6.65 -0.42 6.08
N ALA A 120 6.14 -1.20 7.04
CA ALA A 120 5.88 -0.76 8.41
C ALA A 120 7.16 -0.31 9.13
N CYS A 121 8.25 -1.10 9.03
CA CYS A 121 9.55 -0.75 9.61
C CYS A 121 10.10 0.54 8.98
N LEU A 122 10.06 0.65 7.65
CA LEU A 122 10.50 1.86 6.95
C LEU A 122 9.65 3.08 7.35
N PHE A 123 8.33 2.91 7.49
CA PHE A 123 7.43 3.98 7.91
C PHE A 123 7.73 4.46 9.33
N ILE A 124 7.91 3.55 10.29
CA ILE A 124 8.32 3.91 11.66
C ILE A 124 9.67 4.62 11.67
N TYR A 125 10.62 4.17 10.83
CA TYR A 125 11.91 4.82 10.70
C TYR A 125 11.79 6.24 10.15
N CYS A 126 11.06 6.45 9.05
CA CYS A 126 10.88 7.77 8.44
C CYS A 126 10.11 8.74 9.35
N THR A 127 9.05 8.28 10.02
CA THR A 127 8.24 9.13 10.93
C THR A 127 9.06 9.68 12.10
N ARG A 128 10.09 8.96 12.55
CA ARG A 128 11.03 9.46 13.56
C ARG A 128 11.73 10.75 13.12
N PHE A 129 12.18 10.84 11.87
CA PHE A 129 12.83 12.06 11.36
C PHE A 129 11.85 13.22 11.29
N VAL A 130 10.61 12.95 10.86
CA VAL A 130 9.54 13.96 10.79
C VAL A 130 9.26 14.54 12.18
N ILE A 131 9.14 13.70 13.21
CA ILE A 131 8.85 14.14 14.58
C ILE A 131 10.04 14.87 15.21
N GLU A 132 11.27 14.42 14.93
CA GLU A 132 12.49 15.07 15.42
C GLU A 132 12.83 16.36 14.64
N GLY A 133 12.07 16.71 13.59
CA GLY A 133 12.36 17.86 12.73
C GLY A 133 13.67 17.74 11.95
N LYS A 134 14.15 16.51 11.72
CA LYS A 134 15.41 16.21 11.03
C LYS A 134 15.16 15.89 9.57
N LYS A 135 16.15 16.20 8.72
CA LYS A 135 16.13 15.79 7.31
C LYS A 135 16.29 14.28 7.19
N LEU A 136 15.59 13.68 6.23
CA LEU A 136 15.78 12.27 5.88
C LEU A 136 17.18 12.02 5.29
N PRO A 137 17.69 10.78 5.39
CA PRO A 137 18.89 10.36 4.68
C PRO A 137 18.77 10.60 3.16
N HIS A 138 19.87 10.89 2.47
CA HIS A 138 19.89 11.22 1.03
C HIS A 138 19.20 10.19 0.13
N VAL A 139 19.29 8.90 0.46
CA VAL A 139 18.64 7.85 -0.32
C VAL A 139 17.12 7.95 -0.22
N LEU A 140 16.60 8.31 0.96
CA LEU A 140 15.17 8.45 1.22
C LEU A 140 14.63 9.83 0.86
N SER A 141 15.47 10.86 0.78
CA SER A 141 15.04 12.20 0.32
C SER A 141 14.56 12.20 -1.13
N ILE A 142 14.88 11.16 -1.91
CA ILE A 142 14.28 10.95 -3.24
C ILE A 142 12.75 10.81 -3.14
N LEU A 143 12.23 10.23 -2.04
CA LEU A 143 10.79 10.12 -1.80
C LEU A 143 10.14 11.47 -1.50
N GLU A 144 10.91 12.44 -1.01
CA GLU A 144 10.48 13.82 -0.77
C GLU A 144 10.59 14.71 -2.03
N HIS A 145 11.09 14.17 -3.14
CA HIS A 145 11.24 14.93 -4.38
C HIS A 145 9.86 15.44 -4.85
N PRO A 146 9.73 16.70 -5.32
CA PRO A 146 8.46 17.28 -5.72
C PRO A 146 7.64 16.42 -6.68
N TRP A 147 8.28 15.76 -7.66
CA TRP A 147 7.62 14.81 -8.56
C TRP A 147 7.07 13.56 -7.84
N ALA A 148 7.79 12.99 -6.88
CA ALA A 148 7.31 11.84 -6.11
C ALA A 148 6.10 12.24 -5.23
N VAL A 149 6.18 13.42 -4.60
CA VAL A 149 5.06 13.99 -3.83
C VAL A 149 3.86 14.29 -4.74
N ALA A 150 4.10 14.86 -5.92
CA ALA A 150 3.04 15.15 -6.90
C ALA A 150 2.37 13.87 -7.39
N LEU A 151 3.13 12.81 -7.68
CA LEU A 151 2.58 11.49 -8.04
C LEU A 151 1.74 10.92 -6.89
N GLY A 152 2.19 11.09 -5.64
CA GLY A 152 1.42 10.73 -4.45
C GLY A 152 0.08 11.48 -4.36
N ALA A 153 0.07 12.77 -4.73
CA ALA A 153 -1.11 13.63 -4.59
C ALA A 153 -2.32 13.23 -5.45
N PHE A 154 -2.12 12.50 -6.56
CA PHE A 154 -3.21 11.95 -7.37
C PHE A 154 -3.15 10.42 -7.48
N SER A 155 -2.44 9.77 -6.56
CA SER A 155 -2.27 8.31 -6.55
C SER A 155 -3.60 7.55 -6.46
N TYR A 156 -4.60 8.12 -5.78
CA TYR A 156 -5.95 7.57 -5.71
C TYR A 156 -6.67 7.60 -7.07
N SER A 157 -6.67 8.77 -7.74
CA SER A 157 -7.15 8.89 -9.12
C SER A 157 -6.45 7.89 -10.05
N LEU A 158 -5.13 7.78 -9.97
CA LEU A 158 -4.35 6.82 -10.77
C LEU A 158 -4.77 5.38 -10.50
N TYR A 159 -4.93 5.02 -9.23
CA TYR A 159 -5.39 3.71 -8.82
C TYR A 159 -6.78 3.36 -9.39
N LEU A 160 -7.72 4.30 -9.41
CA LEU A 160 -9.05 4.06 -9.97
C LEU A 160 -9.04 3.90 -11.51
N THR A 161 -8.24 4.72 -12.20
CA THR A 161 -8.36 4.86 -13.66
C THR A 161 -7.39 3.98 -14.45
N HIS A 162 -6.21 3.67 -13.92
CA HIS A 162 -5.13 3.02 -14.69
C HIS A 162 -5.59 1.70 -15.33
N GLY A 163 -6.38 0.89 -14.62
CA GLY A 163 -6.86 -0.40 -15.14
C GLY A 163 -7.72 -0.24 -16.40
N LEU A 164 -8.60 0.76 -16.43
CA LEU A 164 -9.43 1.06 -17.60
C LEU A 164 -8.57 1.57 -18.76
N VAL A 165 -7.67 2.51 -18.47
CA VAL A 165 -6.78 3.10 -19.49
C VAL A 165 -5.87 2.04 -20.12
N ILE A 166 -5.27 1.16 -19.31
CA ILE A 166 -4.43 0.06 -19.79
C ILE A 166 -5.25 -0.91 -20.65
N THR A 167 -6.46 -1.28 -20.24
CA THR A 167 -7.31 -2.18 -21.03
C THR A 167 -7.67 -1.58 -22.39
N ILE A 168 -8.08 -0.31 -22.42
CA ILE A 168 -8.40 0.39 -23.68
C ILE A 168 -7.14 0.49 -24.56
N THR A 169 -6.00 0.86 -23.98
CA THR A 169 -4.73 0.96 -24.70
C THR A 169 -4.35 -0.37 -25.35
N ARG A 170 -4.43 -1.47 -24.59
CA ARG A 170 -4.12 -2.82 -25.09
C ARG A 170 -5.09 -3.26 -26.18
N TYR A 171 -6.37 -2.95 -26.04
CA TYR A 171 -7.37 -3.24 -27.07
C TYR A 171 -7.05 -2.52 -28.40
N LEU A 172 -6.69 -1.23 -28.34
CA LEU A 172 -6.28 -0.46 -29.51
C LEU A 172 -4.99 -1.01 -30.14
N LEU A 173 -3.98 -1.33 -29.33
CA LEU A 173 -2.72 -1.90 -29.81
C LEU A 173 -2.91 -3.28 -30.45
N PHE A 174 -3.86 -4.07 -29.94
CA PHE A 174 -4.16 -5.39 -30.49
C PHE A 174 -4.67 -5.29 -31.94
N GLY A 175 -5.41 -4.23 -32.28
CA GLY A 175 -5.88 -3.98 -33.64
C GLY A 175 -4.77 -3.65 -34.65
N LEU A 176 -3.54 -3.37 -34.21
CA LEU A 176 -2.45 -2.96 -35.10
C LEU A 176 -1.62 -4.13 -35.66
N ASN A 177 -1.95 -5.39 -35.33
CA ASN A 177 -1.24 -6.60 -35.77
C ASN A 177 0.31 -6.52 -35.62
N ILE A 178 0.77 -5.83 -34.58
CA ILE A 178 2.19 -5.64 -34.28
C ILE A 178 2.82 -6.89 -33.65
N THR A 179 4.16 -6.97 -33.68
CA THR A 179 4.89 -8.08 -33.06
C THR A 179 4.65 -8.13 -31.54
N PRO A 180 4.75 -9.30 -30.89
CA PRO A 180 4.55 -9.42 -29.44
C PRO A 180 5.47 -8.53 -28.61
N PHE A 181 6.71 -8.34 -29.06
CA PHE A 181 7.67 -7.46 -28.40
C PHE A 181 7.23 -5.99 -28.48
N MET A 182 6.85 -5.52 -29.67
CA MET A 182 6.34 -4.16 -29.85
C MET A 182 5.04 -3.95 -29.08
N PHE A 183 4.16 -4.95 -29.05
CA PHE A 183 2.94 -4.90 -28.24
C PHE A 183 3.26 -4.72 -26.76
N ALA A 184 4.21 -5.49 -26.21
CA ALA A 184 4.62 -5.36 -24.82
C ALA A 184 5.25 -3.99 -24.54
N ALA A 185 6.22 -3.57 -25.34
CA ALA A 185 6.89 -2.27 -25.18
C ALA A 185 5.90 -1.10 -25.27
N ALA A 186 5.01 -1.10 -26.26
CA ALA A 186 3.98 -0.09 -26.42
C ALA A 186 2.96 -0.13 -25.28
N SER A 187 2.55 -1.31 -24.82
CA SER A 187 1.63 -1.44 -23.69
C SER A 187 2.20 -0.86 -22.40
N TYR A 188 3.50 -1.04 -22.15
CA TYR A 188 4.15 -0.43 -20.98
C TYR A 188 4.32 1.09 -21.16
N LEU A 189 4.92 1.54 -22.26
CA LEU A 189 5.23 2.96 -22.45
C LEU A 189 3.95 3.79 -22.59
N ILE A 190 3.09 3.44 -23.55
CA ILE A 190 1.85 4.18 -23.83
C ILE A 190 0.88 3.99 -22.67
N GLY A 191 0.74 2.77 -22.14
CA GLY A 191 -0.17 2.49 -21.02
C GLY A 191 0.18 3.28 -19.76
N ILE A 192 1.46 3.36 -19.39
CA ILE A 192 1.91 4.15 -18.23
C ILE A 192 1.67 5.64 -18.48
N LEU A 193 2.11 6.19 -19.62
CA LEU A 193 1.97 7.61 -19.93
C LEU A 193 0.51 8.03 -20.02
N ALA A 194 -0.32 7.27 -20.73
CA ALA A 194 -1.75 7.53 -20.83
C ALA A 194 -2.43 7.45 -19.46
N SER A 195 -2.05 6.48 -18.60
CA SER A 195 -2.60 6.35 -17.25
C SER A 195 -2.26 7.57 -16.40
N LEU A 196 -1.02 8.05 -16.44
CA LEU A 196 -0.59 9.24 -15.69
C LEU A 196 -1.34 10.49 -16.15
N VAL A 197 -1.43 10.71 -17.46
CA VAL A 197 -2.15 11.87 -18.03
C VAL A 197 -3.62 11.82 -17.65
N PHE A 198 -4.29 10.70 -17.88
CA PHE A 198 -5.71 10.55 -17.58
C PHE A 198 -6.00 10.68 -16.09
N ALA A 199 -5.18 10.05 -15.23
CA ALA A 199 -5.31 10.14 -13.79
C ALA A 199 -5.15 11.57 -13.28
N TYR A 200 -4.21 12.34 -13.84
CA TYR A 200 -4.02 13.74 -13.46
C TYR A 200 -5.23 14.60 -13.86
N TRP A 201 -5.78 14.40 -15.06
CA TRP A 201 -7.02 15.07 -15.47
C TRP A 201 -8.21 14.70 -14.57
N PHE A 202 -8.37 13.42 -14.27
CA PHE A 202 -9.40 12.93 -13.37
C PHE A 202 -9.26 13.55 -11.98
N TYR A 203 -8.03 13.63 -11.45
CA TYR A 203 -7.72 14.28 -10.19
C TYR A 203 -8.14 15.75 -10.18
N LEU A 204 -7.81 16.52 -11.22
CA LEU A 204 -8.16 17.94 -11.30
C LEU A 204 -9.67 18.18 -11.28
N ILE A 205 -10.44 17.31 -11.94
CA ILE A 205 -11.89 17.47 -12.11
C ILE A 205 -12.67 16.92 -10.91
N PHE A 206 -12.28 15.76 -10.40
CA PHE A 206 -13.11 14.99 -9.45
C PHE A 206 -12.53 14.89 -8.04
N GLU A 207 -11.21 14.98 -7.85
CA GLU A 207 -10.58 14.75 -6.54
C GLU A 207 -10.16 16.08 -5.88
N LYS A 208 -9.41 16.91 -6.60
CA LYS A 208 -8.86 18.18 -6.13
C LYS A 208 -9.92 19.16 -5.57
N PRO A 209 -11.12 19.31 -6.16
CA PRO A 209 -12.13 20.23 -5.61
C PRO A 209 -12.58 19.88 -4.20
N PHE A 210 -12.61 18.59 -3.85
CA PHE A 210 -13.09 18.13 -2.54
C PHE A 210 -11.99 18.07 -1.47
N ILE A 211 -10.72 17.97 -1.88
CA ILE A 211 -9.59 18.04 -0.94
C ILE A 211 -9.36 19.49 -0.50
N SER A 212 -9.41 20.44 -1.44
CA SER A 212 -9.08 21.86 -1.19
C SER A 212 -10.16 22.64 -0.44
N SER A 213 -11.42 22.18 -0.42
CA SER A 213 -12.50 22.83 0.34
C SER A 213 -12.40 22.60 1.86
N SER A 214 -11.64 21.60 2.31
CA SER A 214 -11.53 21.21 3.72
C SER A 214 -10.55 22.05 4.55
N SER A 215 -9.73 22.90 3.92
CA SER A 215 -8.71 23.72 4.60
C SER A 215 -9.15 25.16 4.90
N SER A 216 -10.38 25.57 4.55
CA SER A 216 -10.88 26.93 4.81
C SER A 216 -11.79 27.08 6.04
N SER A 217 -11.95 26.03 6.85
CA SER A 217 -12.81 26.06 8.05
C SER A 217 -12.08 25.76 9.37
N ARG A 218 -10.88 26.30 9.57
CA ARG A 218 -10.23 26.41 10.89
C ARG A 218 -9.44 27.71 11.02
#